data_AF-A0A349VGR6-F1
#
_entry.id   AF-A0A349VGR6-F1
#
_cell.length_a   1.000
_cell.length_b   1.000
_cell.length_c   1.000
_cell.angle_alpha   90.00
_cell.angle_beta   90.00
_cell.angle_gamma   90.00
#
_symmetry.space_group_name_H-M   'P 1'
#
loop_
_entity.id
_entity.type
_entity.pdbx_description
1 polymer ?
#
loop_
_entity_poly.entity_id
_entity_poly.type
_entity_poly.pdbx_seq_one_letter_code
_entity_poly.pdbx_strand_id
1 'polypeptide(L)' 'MTVLPIKNEEGRACDTCRFWRKQAHRDEDDWGQCRRMPPILPDLVDDKLVIAGIWPSTKGGDWCGEWETFSLEDVNNPHS' A
#
# COMPACT_ATOMS: atom_id res chain seq x y z
N MET A 1 14.75 -12.10 22.05
CA MET A 1 13.43 -12.17 21.40
C MET A 1 13.68 -12.29 19.89
N THR A 2 13.70 -13.50 19.36
CA THR A 2 13.91 -13.75 17.93
C THR A 2 12.55 -13.72 17.23
N VAL A 3 12.28 -12.65 16.48
CA VAL A 3 11.11 -12.56 15.61
C VAL A 3 11.35 -13.54 14.46
N LEU A 4 10.63 -14.66 14.43
CA LEU A 4 10.68 -15.58 13.30
C LEU A 4 10.01 -14.89 12.10
N PRO A 5 10.60 -14.98 10.89
CA PRO A 5 9.96 -14.43 9.71
C PRO A 5 8.66 -15.21 9.48
N ILE A 6 7.53 -14.51 9.56
CA ILE A 6 6.25 -15.10 9.17
C ILE A 6 6.38 -15.39 7.68
N LYS A 7 6.62 -16.65 7.33
CA LYS A 7 6.61 -17.09 5.93
C LYS A 7 5.20 -16.87 5.43
N ASN A 8 5.07 -15.92 4.53
CA ASN A 8 3.85 -15.56 3.86
C ASN A 8 3.43 -16.75 2.98
N GLU A 9 2.47 -17.56 3.44
CA GLU A 9 2.28 -18.93 2.95
C GLU A 9 1.76 -19.04 1.49
N GLU A 10 1.36 -17.95 0.84
CA GLU A 10 0.68 -18.00 -0.47
C GLU A 10 1.05 -16.84 -1.44
N GLY A 11 2.16 -16.13 -1.21
CA GLY A 11 2.54 -14.98 -2.05
C GLY A 11 1.70 -13.72 -1.82
N ARG A 12 1.10 -13.59 -0.62
CA ARG A 12 0.23 -12.47 -0.24
C ARG A 12 1.02 -11.24 0.20
N ALA A 13 1.66 -10.53 -0.72
CA ALA A 13 2.49 -9.38 -0.41
C ALA A 13 1.83 -8.07 -0.89
N CYS A 14 2.43 -6.93 -0.55
CA CYS A 14 1.93 -5.64 -0.98
C CYS A 14 1.84 -5.54 -2.51
N ASP A 15 2.84 -5.99 -3.26
CA ASP A 15 2.84 -5.94 -4.74
C ASP A 15 1.73 -6.78 -5.41
N THR A 16 1.24 -7.84 -4.73
CA THR A 16 0.12 -8.66 -5.19
C THR A 16 -1.23 -8.26 -4.57
N CYS A 17 -1.26 -7.23 -3.73
CA CYS A 17 -2.48 -6.78 -3.04
C CYS A 17 -3.29 -5.80 -3.87
N ARG A 18 -4.63 -5.95 -3.90
CA ARG A 18 -5.52 -5.06 -4.66
C ARG A 18 -5.43 -3.59 -4.25
N PHE A 19 -5.07 -3.32 -2.99
CA PHE A 19 -4.96 -1.98 -2.42
C PHE A 19 -3.64 -1.26 -2.71
N TRP A 20 -2.63 -1.98 -3.20
CA TRP A 20 -1.31 -1.40 -3.38
C TRP A 20 -1.19 -0.75 -4.76
N ARG A 21 -0.42 0.34 -4.82
CA ARG A 21 -0.14 1.07 -6.04
C ARG A 21 1.35 1.35 -6.13
N LYS A 22 2.02 0.79 -7.14
CA LYS A 22 3.43 1.08 -7.43
C LYS A 22 3.59 2.59 -7.70
N GLN A 23 4.60 3.21 -7.09
CA GLN A 23 4.90 4.62 -7.34
C GLN A 23 5.89 4.73 -8.49
N ALA A 24 5.50 5.39 -9.58
CA ALA A 24 6.35 5.55 -10.77
C ALA A 24 7.53 6.51 -10.56
N HIS A 25 7.51 7.34 -9.52
CA HIS A 25 8.47 8.43 -9.30
C HIS A 25 9.53 8.13 -8.23
N ARG A 26 9.59 6.90 -7.70
CA ARG A 26 10.70 6.49 -6.83
C ARG A 26 11.66 5.66 -7.65
N ASP A 27 12.95 6.01 -7.57
CA ASP A 27 14.04 5.29 -8.24
C ASP A 27 14.19 3.84 -7.73
N GLU A 28 13.59 3.53 -6.58
CA GLU A 28 13.50 2.18 -6.04
C GLU A 28 12.27 1.45 -6.61
N ASP A 29 12.54 0.51 -7.52
CA ASP A 29 11.55 -0.22 -8.31
C ASP A 29 10.56 -1.08 -7.50
N ASP A 30 10.76 -1.23 -6.20
CA ASP A 30 9.98 -2.08 -5.30
C ASP A 30 9.06 -1.30 -4.35
N TRP A 31 8.99 0.03 -4.39
CA TRP A 31 8.13 0.81 -3.49
C TRP A 31 6.77 1.21 -4.08
N GLY A 32 5.79 1.29 -3.20
CA GLY A 32 4.45 1.76 -3.52
C GLY A 32 3.69 2.27 -2.31
N GLN A 33 2.41 2.60 -2.52
CA GLN A 33 1.49 3.07 -1.48
C GLN A 33 0.44 2.02 -1.18
N CYS A 34 0.21 1.75 0.10
CA CYS A 34 -0.93 0.96 0.56
C CYS A 34 -2.16 1.84 0.74
N ARG A 35 -3.25 1.55 0.01
CA ARG A 35 -4.50 2.33 0.06
C ARG A 35 -5.65 1.62 0.77
N ARG A 36 -5.34 0.61 1.60
CA ARG A 36 -6.35 -0.11 2.39
C ARG A 36 -7.07 0.80 3.39
N MET A 37 -6.37 1.80 3.93
CA MET A 37 -6.94 2.82 4.80
C MET A 37 -6.91 4.18 4.11
N PRO A 38 -7.83 5.10 4.49
CA PRO A 38 -7.74 6.49 4.07
C PRO A 38 -6.35 7.08 4.39
N PRO A 39 -5.88 8.06 3.59
CA PRO A 39 -4.60 8.68 3.84
C PRO A 39 -4.61 9.42 5.18
N ILE A 40 -3.47 9.45 5.86
CA ILE A 40 -3.29 10.20 7.10
C ILE A 40 -3.09 11.67 6.74
N LEU A 41 -3.77 12.56 7.46
CA LEU A 41 -3.53 14.00 7.38
C LEU A 41 -2.41 14.36 8.35
N PRO A 42 -1.29 14.92 7.88
CA PRO A 42 -0.25 15.42 8.78
C PRO A 42 -0.77 16.63 9.56
N ASP A 43 -0.22 16.84 10.76
CA ASP A 43 -0.52 18.02 11.55
C ASP A 43 -0.15 19.30 10.78
N LEU A 44 -1.00 20.32 10.90
CA LEU A 44 -0.79 21.64 10.31
C LEU A 44 0.40 22.32 10.97
N VAL A 45 1.55 22.32 10.30
CA VAL A 45 2.76 23.03 10.78
C VAL A 45 2.90 24.42 10.15
N ASP A 46 2.25 24.67 8.99
CA ASP A 46 2.26 25.97 8.31
C ASP A 46 1.03 26.14 7.42
N ASP A 47 0.28 27.23 7.61
CA ASP A 47 -0.96 27.59 6.91
C ASP A 47 -0.76 27.82 5.39
N LYS A 48 0.50 27.83 4.93
CA LYS A 48 0.88 28.11 3.53
C LYS A 48 1.11 26.86 2.68
N LEU A 49 1.09 25.65 3.26
CA LEU A 49 1.30 24.41 2.52
C LEU A 49 -0.03 23.71 2.19
N VAL A 50 -0.17 23.25 0.94
CA VAL A 50 -1.29 22.39 0.55
C VAL A 50 -1.14 21.05 1.26
N ILE A 51 -2.06 20.74 2.18
CA ILE A 51 -2.09 19.44 2.84
C ILE A 51 -2.61 18.40 1.86
N ALA A 52 -1.72 17.55 1.37
CA ALA A 52 -2.10 16.30 0.73
C ALA A 52 -2.14 15.20 1.79
N GLY A 53 -3.19 14.38 1.78
CA GLY A 53 -3.21 13.15 2.56
C GLY A 53 -2.10 12.20 2.11
N ILE A 54 -1.45 11.55 3.07
CA ILE A 54 -0.32 10.64 2.82
C ILE A 54 -0.78 9.19 3.06
N TRP A 55 -0.65 8.35 2.03
CA TRP A 55 -0.77 6.90 2.20
C TRP A 55 0.56 6.29 2.68
N PRO A 56 0.52 5.25 3.53
CA PRO A 56 1.72 4.52 3.93
C PRO A 56 2.51 4.02 2.72
N SER A 57 3.82 4.26 2.73
CA SER A 57 4.75 3.68 1.76
C SER A 57 5.26 2.33 2.26
N THR A 58 5.19 1.30 1.43
CA THR A 58 5.68 -0.05 1.72
C THR A 58 6.46 -0.61 0.53
N LYS A 59 7.33 -1.57 0.79
CA LYS A 59 7.96 -2.39 -0.25
C LYS A 59 6.96 -3.40 -0.79
N GLY A 60 7.17 -3.86 -2.02
CA GLY A 60 6.34 -4.87 -2.67
C GLY A 60 6.25 -6.16 -1.86
N GLY A 61 7.37 -6.60 -1.26
CA GLY A 61 7.43 -7.80 -0.43
C GLY A 61 6.87 -7.67 1.00
N ASP A 62 6.46 -6.48 1.43
CA ASP A 62 5.89 -6.27 2.77
C ASP A 62 4.49 -6.91 2.89
N TRP A 63 4.05 -7.18 4.12
CA TRP A 63 2.72 -7.71 4.40
C TRP A 63 2.16 -7.18 5.72
N CYS A 64 0.97 -6.58 5.67
CA CYS A 64 0.30 -5.99 6.84
C CYS A 64 -0.72 -6.91 7.54
N GLY A 65 -0.94 -8.12 7.03
CA GLY A 65 -1.95 -9.06 7.55
C GLY A 65 -3.33 -8.97 6.89
N GLU A 66 -3.65 -7.85 6.24
CA GLU A 66 -4.97 -7.54 5.65
C GLU A 66 -4.94 -7.61 4.10
N TRP A 67 -4.25 -8.61 3.55
CA TRP A 67 -4.14 -8.76 2.10
C TRP A 67 -5.47 -9.21 1.47
N GLU A 68 -5.84 -8.59 0.36
CA GLU A 68 -6.96 -9.00 -0.49
C GLU A 68 -6.53 -9.11 -1.96
N THR A 69 -7.05 -10.13 -2.65
CA THR A 69 -6.97 -10.28 -4.11
C THR A 69 -8.02 -9.42 -4.81
N PHE A 70 -7.81 -9.11 -6.09
CA PHE A 70 -8.88 -8.60 -6.94
C PHE A 70 -10.01 -9.64 -7.03
N SER A 71 -11.25 -9.20 -6.87
CA SER A 71 -12.41 -10.03 -7.14
C SER A 71 -12.62 -10.17 -8.66
N LEU A 72 -13.33 -11.22 -9.09
CA LEU A 72 -13.72 -11.35 -10.51
C LEU A 72 -14.63 -10.20 -10.98
N GLU A 73 -15.28 -9.49 -10.05
CA GLU A 73 -16.11 -8.32 -10.34
C GLU A 73 -15.24 -7.09 -10.68
N ASP A 74 -14.12 -6.90 -9.97
CA ASP A 74 -13.18 -5.79 -10.20
C ASP A 74 -12.51 -5.86 -11.58
N VAL A 75 -12.31 -7.08 -12.12
CA VAL A 75 -11.74 -7.29 -13.47
C VAL A 75 -12.72 -6.81 -14.56
N ASN A 76 -14.02 -6.93 -14.31
CA ASN A 76 -15.06 -6.52 -15.26
C ASN A 76 -15.46 -5.04 -15.11
N ASN A 77 -15.03 -4.36 -14.04
CA ASN A 77 -15.24 -2.92 -13.85
C ASN A 77 -14.02 -2.26 -13.16
N PRO A 78 -12.99 -1.83 -13.91
CA PRO A 78 -11.72 -1.34 -13.36
C PRO A 78 -11.79 0.01 -12.61
N HIS A 79 -12.98 0.58 -12.39
CA HIS A 79 -13.19 1.92 -11.85
C HIS A 79 -14.03 1.99 -10.56
N SER A 80 -14.40 0.86 -9.95
CA SER A 80 -15.05 0.85 -8.62
C SER A 80 -14.06 1.03 -7.46
#